data_AF-A0A6V7NHK9-F1
#
_entry.id   AF-A0A6V7NHK9-F1
#
_cell.length_a   1.000
_cell.length_b   1.000
_cell.length_c   1.000
_cell.angle_alpha   90.00
_cell.angle_beta   90.00
_cell.angle_gamma   90.00
#
_symmetry.space_group_name_H-M   'P 1'
#
loop_
_entity.id
_entity.type
_entity.pdbx_description
1 polymer ?
#
loop_
_entity_poly.entity_id
_entity_poly.type
_entity_poly.pdbx_seq_one_letter_code
_entity_poly.pdbx_strand_id
1 'polypeptide(L)'
;MISKFGDIDDEDHFIETLTNDVRVVDAVPEFIMERFGDNMSNVFNFKIKAWSSIQYYKDAVLPKLVEEKLIRISPFANRLSFDAPPAVQRLRCLANFEALRFSNPIATFG
;
A
#
# COMPACT_ATOMS: atom_id res chain seq x y z
N MET A 1 -10.41 20.30 3.19
CA MET A 1 -9.26 19.79 2.41
C MET A 1 -8.86 18.47 3.04
N ILE A 2 -8.81 17.37 2.29
CA ILE A 2 -8.34 16.08 2.79
C ILE A 2 -6.83 16.04 2.54
N SER A 3 -6.04 15.82 3.59
CA SER A 3 -4.58 15.68 3.48
C SER A 3 -4.24 14.53 2.55
N LYS A 4 -3.31 14.75 1.63
CA LYS A 4 -2.70 13.72 0.79
C LYS A 4 -1.46 13.15 1.49
N PHE A 5 -0.89 12.10 0.91
CA PHE A 5 0.31 11.44 1.40
C PHE A 5 1.51 12.41 1.40
N GLY A 6 1.83 13.01 0.26
CA GLY A 6 2.92 13.99 0.11
C GLY A 6 2.80 15.27 0.95
N ASP A 7 1.62 15.55 1.52
CA ASP A 7 1.46 16.66 2.46
C ASP A 7 2.13 16.34 3.82
N ILE A 8 2.20 15.05 4.18
CA ILE A 8 2.70 14.56 5.47
C ILE A 8 4.08 13.93 5.31
N ASP A 9 4.24 13.07 4.33
CA ASP A 9 5.41 12.23 4.13
C ASP A 9 6.18 12.67 2.88
N ASP A 10 7.50 12.48 2.87
CA ASP A 10 8.35 12.66 1.68
C ASP A 10 8.06 11.53 0.68
N GLU A 11 7.17 11.83 -0.28
CA GLU A 11 6.68 10.86 -1.27
C GLU A 11 7.78 10.35 -2.20
N ASP A 12 8.68 11.23 -2.64
CA ASP A 12 9.80 10.86 -3.52
C ASP A 12 10.77 9.92 -2.79
N HIS A 13 11.14 10.26 -1.55
CA HIS A 13 11.98 9.39 -0.71
C HIS A 13 11.30 8.03 -0.43
N PHE A 14 9.99 8.03 -0.20
CA PHE A 14 9.23 6.80 0.04
C PHE A 14 9.26 5.87 -1.18
N ILE A 15 9.03 6.41 -2.38
CA ILE A 15 9.07 5.66 -3.64
C ILE A 15 10.48 5.14 -3.92
N GLU A 16 11.51 5.99 -3.78
CA GLU A 16 12.91 5.63 -4.03
C GLU A 16 13.39 4.53 -3.08
N THR A 17 13.10 4.65 -1.78
CA THR A 17 13.51 3.68 -0.76
C THR A 17 12.96 2.28 -1.01
N LEU A 18 11.75 2.18 -1.55
CA LEU A 18 11.07 0.90 -1.76
C LEU A 18 11.32 0.27 -3.14
N THR A 19 11.96 0.99 -4.08
CA THR A 19 12.06 0.59 -5.50
C THR A 19 12.68 -0.80 -5.72
N ASN A 20 13.59 -1.23 -4.84
CA ASN A 20 14.25 -2.54 -4.93
C ASN A 20 13.38 -3.71 -4.41
N ASP A 21 12.34 -3.42 -3.64
CA ASP A 21 11.48 -4.41 -2.99
C ASP A 21 10.08 -4.45 -3.63
N VAL A 22 9.51 -3.29 -3.96
CA VAL A 22 8.19 -3.16 -4.59
C VAL A 22 8.13 -1.96 -5.53
N ARG A 23 7.32 -2.07 -6.58
CA ARG A 23 7.02 -0.93 -7.45
C ARG A 23 5.88 -0.11 -6.83
N VAL A 24 6.20 1.09 -6.39
CA VAL A 24 5.20 2.11 -6.01
C VAL A 24 4.90 2.97 -7.23
N VAL A 25 3.62 3.28 -7.45
CA VAL A 25 3.16 4.15 -8.53
C VAL A 25 2.27 5.24 -7.93
N ASP A 26 2.35 6.44 -8.48
CA ASP A 26 1.57 7.62 -8.12
C ASP A 26 0.10 7.49 -8.57
N ALA A 27 -0.13 6.84 -9.71
CA ALA A 27 -1.44 6.57 -10.25
C ALA A 27 -1.54 5.13 -10.81
N VAL A 28 -2.76 4.59 -10.78
CA VAL A 28 -3.05 3.34 -11.48
C VAL A 28 -2.99 3.62 -12.99
N PRO A 29 -2.29 2.78 -13.79
CA PRO A 29 -2.24 2.97 -15.23
C PRO A 29 -3.63 3.02 -15.89
N GLU A 30 -3.81 3.96 -16.83
CA GLU A 30 -5.09 4.26 -17.48
C GLU A 30 -5.74 3.01 -18.08
N PHE A 31 -4.99 2.21 -18.84
CA PHE A 31 -5.48 0.95 -19.44
C PHE A 31 -6.02 -0.07 -18.42
N ILE A 32 -5.62 0.01 -17.15
CA ILE A 32 -6.18 -0.81 -16.07
C ILE A 32 -7.48 -0.19 -15.56
N MET A 33 -7.52 1.13 -15.38
CA MET A 33 -8.67 1.88 -14.88
C MET A 33 -9.85 1.94 -15.85
N GLU A 34 -9.59 1.92 -17.16
CA GLU A 34 -10.62 1.88 -18.20
C GLU A 34 -11.59 0.69 -18.00
N ARG A 35 -11.08 -0.46 -17.54
CA ARG A 35 -11.89 -1.65 -17.22
C ARG A 35 -12.91 -1.41 -16.10
N PHE A 36 -12.70 -0.36 -15.32
CA PHE A 36 -13.56 0.06 -14.21
C PHE A 36 -14.29 1.38 -14.52
N GLY A 37 -14.30 1.83 -15.78
CA GLY A 37 -14.92 3.08 -16.21
C GLY A 37 -14.32 4.31 -15.52
N ASP A 38 -13.01 4.28 -15.29
CA ASP A 38 -12.23 5.35 -14.62
C ASP A 38 -12.76 5.74 -13.23
N ASN A 39 -13.51 4.84 -12.60
CA ASN A 39 -14.11 5.07 -11.30
C ASN A 39 -13.59 4.06 -10.28
N MET A 40 -12.77 4.54 -9.36
CA MET A 40 -12.17 3.76 -8.26
C MET A 40 -13.22 3.10 -7.36
N SER A 41 -14.47 3.56 -7.36
CA SER A 41 -15.58 2.94 -6.61
C SER A 41 -16.05 1.61 -7.21
N ASN A 42 -15.79 1.39 -8.50
CA ASN A 42 -16.11 0.14 -9.19
C ASN A 42 -15.06 -0.95 -8.92
N VAL A 43 -13.88 -0.56 -8.42
CA VAL A 43 -12.81 -1.49 -8.07
C VAL A 43 -13.18 -2.27 -6.81
N PHE A 44 -13.03 -3.60 -6.87
CA PHE A 44 -13.35 -4.48 -5.75
C PHE A 44 -12.60 -4.07 -4.48
N ASN A 45 -13.34 -3.80 -3.41
CA ASN A 45 -12.80 -3.40 -2.11
C ASN A 45 -12.74 -4.58 -1.15
N PHE A 46 -11.56 -5.16 -1.01
CA PHE A 46 -11.28 -6.27 -0.13
C PHE A 46 -11.23 -5.81 1.34
N LYS A 47 -12.15 -6.33 2.15
CA LYS A 47 -12.22 -6.04 3.59
C LYS A 47 -11.36 -7.01 4.38
N ILE A 48 -10.18 -6.57 4.81
CA ILE A 48 -9.20 -7.42 5.51
C ILE A 48 -9.45 -7.41 7.02
N LYS A 49 -9.51 -8.61 7.61
CA LYS A 49 -9.60 -8.79 9.06
C LYS A 49 -8.29 -8.33 9.73
N ALA A 50 -8.39 -7.77 10.93
CA ALA A 50 -7.21 -7.40 11.69
C ALA A 50 -6.31 -8.63 11.92
N TRP A 51 -4.99 -8.43 11.89
CA TRP A 51 -3.99 -9.48 12.16
C TRP A 51 -4.12 -10.73 11.27
N SER A 52 -4.53 -10.55 10.02
CA SER A 52 -4.63 -11.63 9.03
C SER A 52 -3.25 -12.20 8.69
N SER A 53 -3.16 -13.53 8.66
CA SER A 53 -1.91 -14.25 8.36
C SER A 53 -1.50 -14.12 6.90
N ILE A 54 -0.23 -14.36 6.59
CA ILE A 54 0.25 -14.42 5.21
C ILE A 54 -0.49 -15.47 4.39
N GLN A 55 -0.85 -16.60 5.01
CA GLN A 55 -1.62 -17.63 4.34
C GLN A 55 -3.01 -17.11 3.91
N TYR A 56 -3.66 -16.29 4.73
CA TYR A 56 -4.91 -15.63 4.33
C TYR A 56 -4.73 -14.71 3.12
N TYR A 57 -3.65 -13.92 3.03
CA TYR A 57 -3.38 -13.12 1.85
C TYR A 57 -3.17 -13.99 0.60
N LYS A 58 -2.47 -15.12 0.74
CA LYS A 58 -2.24 -16.06 -0.37
C LYS A 58 -3.52 -16.76 -0.84
N ASP A 59 -4.38 -17.14 0.09
CA ASP A 59 -5.54 -17.98 -0.23
C ASP A 59 -6.79 -17.16 -0.58
N ALA A 60 -6.94 -15.96 -0.02
CA ALA A 60 -8.13 -15.14 -0.21
C ALA A 60 -7.88 -13.88 -1.06
N VAL A 61 -6.77 -13.17 -0.82
CA VAL A 61 -6.53 -11.86 -1.45
C VAL A 61 -5.86 -11.99 -2.81
N LEU A 62 -4.83 -12.83 -2.90
CA LEU A 62 -4.03 -13.02 -4.12
C LEU A 62 -4.88 -13.54 -5.29
N PRO A 63 -5.78 -14.53 -5.15
CA PRO A 63 -6.61 -14.99 -6.27
C PRO A 63 -7.46 -13.86 -6.83
N LYS A 64 -8.02 -13.02 -5.93
CA LYS A 64 -8.83 -11.86 -6.34
C LYS A 64 -8.01 -10.79 -7.04
N LEU A 65 -6.79 -10.52 -6.56
CA LEU A 65 -5.85 -9.60 -7.24
C LEU A 65 -5.48 -10.11 -8.63
N VAL A 66 -5.24 -11.42 -8.79
CA VAL A 66 -4.89 -12.02 -10.09
C VAL A 66 -6.07 -11.96 -11.07
N GLU A 67 -7.29 -12.16 -10.59
CA GLU A 67 -8.54 -12.05 -11.37
C GLU A 67 -8.80 -10.61 -11.82
N GLU A 68 -8.85 -9.67 -10.86
CA GLU A 68 -9.26 -8.29 -11.14
C GLU A 68 -8.13 -7.44 -11.73
N LYS A 69 -6.87 -7.81 -11.52
CA LYS A 69 -5.64 -7.02 -11.77
C LYS A 69 -5.49 -5.77 -10.90
N LEU A 70 -6.57 -5.30 -10.31
CA LEU A 70 -6.62 -4.16 -9.42
C LEU A 70 -7.63 -4.45 -8.31
N ILE A 71 -7.20 -4.30 -7.06
CA ILE A 71 -8.08 -4.37 -5.90
C ILE A 71 -7.77 -3.23 -4.95
N ARG A 72 -8.75 -2.84 -4.15
CA ARG A 72 -8.58 -1.95 -3.01
C ARG A 72 -8.56 -2.78 -1.75
N ILE A 73 -7.70 -2.45 -0.80
CA ILE A 73 -7.66 -3.09 0.52
C ILE A 73 -8.13 -2.07 1.55
N SER A 74 -9.06 -2.46 2.41
CA SER A 74 -9.44 -1.64 3.56
C SER A 74 -9.86 -2.47 4.77
N PRO A 75 -9.72 -1.93 6.00
CA PRO A 75 -8.87 -0.80 6.34
C PRO A 75 -7.38 -1.16 6.19
N PHE A 76 -6.46 -0.19 6.21
CA PHE A 76 -5.03 -0.42 5.95
C PHE A 76 -4.20 -0.68 7.23
N ALA A 77 -4.62 -0.15 8.38
CA ALA A 77 -3.89 -0.31 9.64
C ALA A 77 -4.14 -1.68 10.32
N ASN A 78 -3.10 -2.26 10.92
CA ASN A 78 -3.17 -3.49 11.74
C ASN A 78 -3.77 -4.71 11.03
N ARG A 79 -3.57 -4.82 9.71
CA ARG A 79 -4.14 -5.91 8.91
C ARG A 79 -3.23 -7.13 8.80
N LEU A 80 -1.92 -6.96 8.73
CA LEU A 80 -1.00 -8.07 8.59
C LEU A 80 -0.57 -8.57 9.97
N SER A 81 -0.58 -9.88 10.18
CA SER A 81 -0.22 -10.54 11.43
C SER A 81 1.24 -10.30 11.86
N PHE A 82 1.52 -10.51 13.15
CA PHE A 82 2.87 -10.37 13.71
C PHE A 82 3.81 -11.53 13.38
N ASP A 83 3.28 -12.68 12.97
CA ASP A 83 4.03 -13.91 12.64
C ASP A 83 4.38 -14.01 11.14
N ALA A 84 4.37 -12.89 10.42
CA ALA A 84 4.75 -12.86 9.02
C ALA A 84 6.21 -13.33 8.83
N PRO A 85 6.54 -14.03 7.71
CA PRO A 85 7.89 -14.51 7.44
C PRO A 85 8.93 -13.37 7.36
N PRO A 86 10.23 -13.68 7.55
CA PRO A 86 11.29 -12.67 7.63
C PRO A 86 11.33 -11.67 6.48
N ALA A 87 11.13 -12.11 5.23
CA ALA A 87 11.11 -11.22 4.07
C ALA A 87 9.99 -10.17 4.15
N VAL A 88 8.81 -10.56 4.62
CA VAL A 88 7.68 -9.64 4.77
C VAL A 88 7.89 -8.69 5.95
N GLN A 89 8.47 -9.20 7.04
CA GLN A 89 8.81 -8.35 8.19
C GLN A 89 9.89 -7.32 7.82
N ARG A 90 10.89 -7.72 7.03
CA ARG A 90 11.89 -6.79 6.52
C ARG A 90 11.24 -5.66 5.72
N LEU A 91 10.35 -5.98 4.78
CA LEU A 91 9.64 -4.96 4.00
C LEU A 91 8.75 -4.07 4.87
N ARG A 92 8.05 -4.65 5.86
CA ARG A 92 7.27 -3.88 6.85
C ARG A 92 8.16 -2.88 7.60
N CYS A 93 9.31 -3.32 8.09
CA CYS A 93 10.23 -2.44 8.81
C CYS A 93 10.81 -1.36 7.89
N LEU A 94 11.22 -1.73 6.68
CA LEU A 94 11.70 -0.78 5.68
C LEU A 94 10.67 0.30 5.39
N ALA A 95 9.42 -0.08 5.11
CA ALA A 95 8.35 0.86 4.85
C ALA A 95 8.06 1.77 6.07
N ASN A 96 7.93 1.19 7.26
CA ASN A 96 7.45 1.93 8.43
C ASN A 96 8.53 2.76 9.15
N PHE A 97 9.80 2.39 9.06
CA PHE A 97 10.88 3.04 9.82
C PHE A 97 11.90 3.78 8.95
N GLU A 98 12.06 3.40 7.68
CA GLU A 98 13.06 4.02 6.80
C GLU A 98 12.43 4.85 5.68
N ALA A 99 11.39 4.33 5.03
CA ALA A 99 10.74 4.97 3.90
C ALA A 99 9.78 6.09 4.33
N LEU A 100 9.04 5.91 5.45
CA LEU A 100 8.21 6.97 5.99
C LEU A 100 9.07 8.00 6.72
N ARG A 101 9.10 9.22 6.17
CA ARG A 101 9.76 10.39 6.75
C ARG A 101 8.88 11.60 6.50
N PHE A 102 8.85 12.53 7.45
CA PHE A 102 8.07 13.75 7.28
C PHE A 102 8.56 14.56 6.08
N SER A 103 7.60 15.16 5.37
CA SER A 103 7.88 16.13 4.32
C SER A 103 8.67 17.32 4.87
N ASN A 104 9.46 17.98 4.01
CA ASN A 104 10.31 19.12 4.41
C ASN A 104 9.58 20.21 5.24
N PRO A 105 8.35 20.63 4.88
CA PRO A 105 7.61 21.59 5.70
C PRO A 105 7.44 21.11 7.14
N ILE A 106 7.12 19.83 7.36
CA ILE A 106 6.89 19.27 8.70
C ILE A 106 8.22 19.03 9.43
N ALA A 107 9.23 18.48 8.74
CA ALA A 107 10.52 18.15 9.34
C ALA A 107 11.27 19.37 9.89
N THR A 108 11.05 20.55 9.30
CA THR A 108 11.71 21.81 9.70
C THR A 108 11.07 22.51 10.90
N PHE A 109 9.92 22.02 11.42
CA PHE A 109 9.33 22.53 12.67
C PHE A 109 9.92 21.89 13.94
N GLY A 110 10.76 20.85 13.79
CA GLY A 110 11.39 20.11 14.89
C GLY A 110 12.66 20.75 15.44
#